data_AF-A0A8T4WED9-F1
#
_entry.id   AF-A0A8T4WED9-F1
#
_cell.length_a   1.000
_cell.length_b   1.000
_cell.length_c   1.000
_cell.angle_alpha   90.00
_cell.angle_beta   90.00
_cell.angle_gamma   90.00
#
_symmetry.space_group_name_H-M   'P 1'
#
loop_
_entity.id
_entity.type
_entity.pdbx_description
1 polymer ?
#
loop_
_entity_poly.entity_id
_entity_poly.type
_entity_poly.pdbx_seq_one_letter_code
_entity_poly.pdbx_strand_id
1 'polypeptide(L)'
;MCKLEHLKNFKTLRIYSFLTSLILALSIFLSQFGVLGNVLIQSIASITIILGTILELIHILILIQLTNRDDKVGWVLHRFAYGTLGIMIFSFLSIVSSTFLSTFFIFGRDVMIVAVIGYVMQASFGVCLSSISYHFATIEDAWQN
;
A
#
# COMPACT_ATOMS: atom_id res chain seq x y z
N MET A 1 10.21 -19.40 25.61
CA MET A 1 9.78 -17.98 25.70
C MET A 1 8.99 -17.48 24.47
N CYS A 2 8.68 -18.31 23.47
CA CYS A 2 8.55 -17.84 22.08
C CYS A 2 7.11 -17.74 21.52
N LYS A 3 6.06 -18.30 22.14
CA LYS A 3 4.71 -18.33 21.55
C LYS A 3 3.89 -17.03 21.73
N LEU A 4 4.01 -16.36 22.88
CA LEU A 4 3.15 -15.20 23.19
C LEU A 4 3.51 -13.95 22.39
N GLU A 5 4.82 -13.69 22.22
CA GLU A 5 5.31 -12.60 21.37
C GLU A 5 4.99 -12.86 19.90
N HIS A 6 5.14 -14.11 19.43
CA HIS A 6 4.77 -14.49 18.06
C HIS A 6 3.28 -14.27 17.79
N LEU A 7 2.40 -14.63 18.73
CA LEU A 7 0.95 -14.38 18.66
C LEU A 7 0.61 -12.89 18.70
N LYS A 8 1.31 -12.09 19.51
CA LYS A 8 1.10 -10.63 19.60
C LYS A 8 1.55 -9.93 18.32
N ASN A 9 2.68 -10.36 17.75
CA ASN A 9 3.22 -9.85 16.49
C ASN A 9 2.28 -10.21 15.32
N PHE A 10 1.73 -11.44 15.30
CA PHE A 10 0.72 -11.85 14.33
C PHE A 10 -0.58 -11.05 14.43
N LYS A 11 -1.10 -10.83 15.64
CA LYS A 11 -2.31 -10.04 15.84
C LYS A 11 -2.11 -8.59 15.39
N THR A 12 -0.93 -8.03 15.66
CA THR A 12 -0.55 -6.68 15.22
C THR A 12 -0.47 -6.61 13.70
N LEU A 13 0.25 -7.54 13.05
CA LEU A 13 0.38 -7.60 11.59
C LEU A 13 -1.00 -7.69 10.92
N ARG A 14 -1.90 -8.53 11.45
CA ARG A 14 -3.26 -8.72 10.91
C ARG A 14 -4.11 -7.46 11.00
N ILE A 15 -4.04 -6.72 12.12
CA ILE A 15 -4.77 -5.46 12.29
C ILE A 15 -4.25 -4.41 11.32
N TYR A 16 -2.92 -4.24 11.21
CA TYR A 16 -2.32 -3.29 10.28
C TYR A 16 -2.63 -3.63 8.82
N SER A 17 -2.60 -4.92 8.46
CA SER A 17 -2.99 -5.39 7.14
C SER A 17 -4.44 -4.97 6.84
N PHE A 18 -5.38 -5.37 7.69
CA PHE A 18 -6.78 -5.04 7.49
C PHE A 18 -7.02 -3.52 7.37
N LEU A 19 -6.42 -2.73 8.27
CA LEU A 19 -6.56 -1.28 8.27
C LEU A 19 -5.99 -0.65 6.99
N THR A 20 -4.81 -1.09 6.55
CA THR A 20 -4.15 -0.59 5.34
C THR A 20 -4.98 -0.91 4.10
N SER A 21 -5.48 -2.14 3.98
CA SER A 21 -6.33 -2.53 2.84
C SER A 21 -7.66 -1.76 2.83
N LEU A 22 -8.26 -1.55 4.00
CA LEU A 22 -9.53 -0.82 4.12
C LEU A 22 -9.36 0.64 3.68
N ILE A 23 -8.32 1.32 4.15
CA ILE A 23 -8.08 2.73 3.85
C ILE A 23 -7.65 2.93 2.39
N LEU A 24 -6.84 2.02 1.83
CA LEU A 24 -6.50 2.05 0.41
C LEU A 24 -7.72 1.80 -0.48
N ALA A 25 -8.57 0.83 -0.14
CA ALA A 25 -9.82 0.59 -0.88
C ALA A 25 -10.79 1.79 -0.78
N LEU A 26 -10.92 2.37 0.42
CA LEU A 26 -11.76 3.55 0.66
C LEU A 26 -11.25 4.76 -0.13
N SER A 27 -9.94 4.97 -0.19
CA SER A 27 -9.36 6.08 -0.97
C SER A 27 -9.58 5.92 -2.47
N ILE A 28 -9.45 4.71 -3.03
CA ILE A 28 -9.83 4.43 -4.42
C ILE A 28 -11.32 4.72 -4.64
N PHE A 29 -12.19 4.23 -3.75
CA PHE A 29 -13.64 4.45 -3.86
C PHE A 29 -14.00 5.94 -3.81
N LEU A 30 -13.51 6.68 -2.82
CA LEU A 30 -13.75 8.11 -2.68
C LEU A 30 -13.19 8.92 -3.86
N SER A 31 -12.06 8.51 -4.42
CA SER A 31 -11.47 9.18 -5.59
C SER A 31 -12.41 9.17 -6.81
N GLN A 32 -13.18 8.09 -6.99
CA GLN A 32 -14.16 7.97 -8.09
C GLN A 32 -15.29 9.01 -7.95
N PHE A 33 -15.78 9.25 -6.72
CA PHE A 33 -16.81 10.26 -6.46
C PHE A 33 -16.26 11.70 -6.49
N GLY A 34 -14.98 11.89 -6.15
CA GLY A 34 -14.33 13.19 -6.28
C GLY A 34 -14.29 13.70 -7.72
N VAL A 35 -14.15 12.80 -8.70
CA VAL A 35 -14.16 13.15 -10.14
C VAL A 35 -15.51 13.72 -10.60
N LEU A 36 -16.60 13.42 -9.89
CA LEU A 36 -17.94 13.95 -10.19
C LEU A 36 -18.12 15.44 -9.78
N GLY A 37 -17.06 16.11 -9.31
CA GLY A 37 -17.02 17.56 -9.14
C GLY A 37 -17.34 18.09 -7.74
N ASN A 38 -17.44 17.21 -6.73
CA ASN A 38 -17.63 17.64 -5.35
C ASN A 38 -16.29 17.88 -4.65
N VAL A 39 -15.91 19.16 -4.47
CA VAL A 39 -14.65 19.61 -3.84
C VAL A 39 -14.48 19.09 -2.41
N LEU A 40 -15.57 18.92 -1.67
CA LEU A 40 -15.55 18.37 -0.30
C LEU A 40 -15.16 16.88 -0.32
N ILE A 41 -15.73 16.10 -1.25
CA ILE A 41 -15.39 14.68 -1.40
C ILE A 41 -13.96 14.52 -1.93
N GLN A 42 -13.54 15.39 -2.84
CA GLN A 42 -12.18 15.38 -3.40
C GLN A 42 -11.11 15.67 -2.33
N SER A 43 -11.37 16.62 -1.43
CA SER A 43 -10.43 16.94 -0.33
C SER A 43 -10.35 15.78 0.68
N ILE A 44 -11.49 15.17 1.04
CA ILE A 44 -11.51 13.98 1.91
C ILE A 44 -10.78 12.81 1.24
N ALA A 45 -11.01 12.57 -0.06
CA ALA A 45 -10.30 11.55 -0.82
C ALA A 45 -8.78 11.78 -0.77
N SER A 46 -8.33 13.03 -0.97
CA SER A 46 -6.91 13.41 -0.93
C SER A 46 -6.26 13.12 0.42
N ILE A 47 -6.93 13.48 1.52
CA ILE A 47 -6.46 13.18 2.90
C ILE A 47 -6.37 11.66 3.11
N THR A 48 -7.39 10.93 2.64
CA THR A 48 -7.44 9.46 2.77
C THR A 48 -6.34 8.78 1.98
N ILE A 49 -5.99 9.31 0.80
CA ILE A 49 -4.85 8.84 -0.01
C ILE A 49 -3.54 9.00 0.78
N ILE A 50 -3.28 10.19 1.32
CA ILE A 50 -2.06 10.46 2.10
C ILE A 50 -1.99 9.52 3.31
N LEU A 51 -3.09 9.39 4.07
CA LEU A 51 -3.14 8.48 5.21
C LEU A 51 -2.92 7.02 4.81
N GLY A 52 -3.53 6.58 3.71
CA GLY A 52 -3.36 5.24 3.16
C GLY A 52 -1.91 4.93 2.77
N THR A 53 -1.25 5.86 2.09
CA THR A 53 0.17 5.71 1.69
C THR A 53 1.13 5.67 2.89
N ILE A 54 0.87 6.46 3.94
CA ILE A 54 1.68 6.40 5.18
C ILE A 54 1.49 5.05 5.89
N LEU A 55 0.24 4.58 5.98
CA LEU A 55 -0.06 3.28 6.59
C LEU A 55 0.54 2.12 5.80
N GLU A 56 0.51 2.19 4.47
CA GLU A 56 1.18 1.23 3.60
C GLU A 56 2.69 1.16 3.88
N LEU A 57 3.36 2.30 3.97
CA LEU A 57 4.78 2.35 4.33
C LEU A 57 5.06 1.73 5.70
N ILE A 58 4.28 2.10 6.72
CA ILE A 58 4.40 1.53 8.08
C ILE A 58 4.20 0.02 8.03
N HIS A 59 3.21 -0.45 7.26
CA HIS A 59 2.91 -1.86 7.13
C HIS A 59 4.07 -2.64 6.48
N ILE A 60 4.66 -2.11 5.40
CA ILE A 60 5.85 -2.69 4.77
C ILE A 60 7.00 -2.81 5.78
N LEU A 61 7.26 -1.74 6.55
CA LEU A 61 8.33 -1.72 7.55
C LEU A 61 8.11 -2.75 8.66
N ILE A 62 6.90 -2.82 9.21
CA ILE A 62 6.52 -3.80 10.23
C ILE A 62 6.69 -5.23 9.68
N LEU A 63 6.24 -5.47 8.46
CA LEU A 63 6.33 -6.78 7.84
C LEU A 63 7.79 -7.22 7.65
N ILE A 64 8.67 -6.31 7.21
CA ILE A 64 10.12 -6.58 7.09
C ILE A 64 10.74 -6.88 8.46
N GLN A 65 10.34 -6.18 9.52
CA GLN A 65 10.89 -6.38 10.87
C GLN A 65 10.39 -7.65 11.56
N LEU A 66 9.13 -8.02 11.35
CA LEU A 66 8.51 -9.15 12.04
C LEU A 66 8.69 -10.49 11.33
N THR A 67 8.95 -10.48 10.02
CA THR A 67 9.06 -11.71 9.23
C THR A 67 10.48 -12.24 9.28
N ASN A 68 10.64 -13.51 9.68
CA ASN A 68 11.93 -14.17 9.68
C ASN A 68 12.41 -14.41 8.24
N ARG A 69 13.62 -13.97 7.92
CA ARG A 69 14.18 -14.08 6.56
C ARG A 69 14.69 -15.49 6.24
N ASP A 70 15.00 -16.26 7.27
CA ASP A 70 15.57 -17.60 7.12
C ASP A 70 14.52 -18.66 6.75
N ASP A 71 13.23 -18.35 6.97
CA ASP A 71 12.12 -19.19 6.54
C ASP A 71 11.78 -18.97 5.05
N LYS A 72 11.49 -20.06 4.32
CA LYS A 72 11.20 -20.01 2.87
C LYS A 72 10.06 -19.04 2.53
N VAL A 73 8.97 -19.08 3.31
CA VAL A 73 7.80 -18.21 3.13
C VAL A 73 8.15 -16.77 3.50
N GLY A 74 8.91 -16.57 4.58
CA GLY A 74 9.34 -15.25 5.01
C GLY A 74 10.28 -14.57 4.01
N TRP A 75 11.16 -15.33 3.36
CA TRP A 75 12.03 -14.84 2.29
C TRP A 75 11.25 -14.35 1.07
N VAL A 76 10.20 -15.08 0.65
CA VAL A 76 9.32 -14.64 -0.44
C VAL A 76 8.58 -13.37 -0.05
N LEU A 77 8.08 -13.30 1.19
CA LEU A 77 7.35 -12.14 1.70
C LEU A 77 8.24 -10.89 1.75
N HIS A 78 9.49 -11.03 2.18
CA HIS A 78 10.48 -9.94 2.14
C HIS A 78 10.69 -9.42 0.72
N ARG A 79 10.88 -10.31 -0.27
CA ARG A 79 11.02 -9.89 -1.68
C ARG A 79 9.80 -9.16 -2.19
N PHE A 80 8.61 -9.64 -1.85
CA PHE A 80 7.36 -8.99 -2.23
C PHE A 80 7.20 -7.62 -1.56
N ALA A 81 7.60 -7.49 -0.30
CA ALA A 81 7.63 -6.24 0.45
C ALA A 81 8.59 -5.21 -0.18
N TYR A 82 9.82 -5.62 -0.51
CA TYR A 82 10.79 -4.77 -1.19
C TYR A 82 10.33 -4.38 -2.61
N GLY A 83 9.68 -5.29 -3.34
CA GLY A 83 9.06 -4.99 -4.63
C GLY A 83 7.97 -3.93 -4.50
N THR A 84 7.09 -4.08 -3.50
CA THR A 84 6.01 -3.11 -3.21
C THR A 84 6.59 -1.76 -2.80
N LEU A 85 7.64 -1.73 -1.96
CA LEU A 85 8.36 -0.51 -1.60
C LEU A 85 8.95 0.18 -2.84
N GLY A 86 9.55 -0.58 -3.75
CA GLY A 86 10.08 -0.07 -5.01
C GLY A 86 8.98 0.59 -5.85
N ILE A 87 7.85 -0.08 -6.01
CA ILE A 87 6.67 0.46 -6.73
C ILE A 87 6.18 1.73 -6.04
N MET A 88 6.11 1.76 -4.71
CA MET A 88 5.73 2.94 -3.94
C MET A 88 6.63 4.15 -4.26
N ILE A 89 7.95 3.95 -4.32
CA ILE A 89 8.93 5.00 -4.67
C ILE A 89 8.75 5.44 -6.12
N PHE A 90 8.62 4.51 -7.07
CA PHE A 90 8.41 4.83 -8.48
C PHE A 90 7.08 5.58 -8.71
N SER A 91 6.02 5.19 -8.03
CA SER A 91 4.73 5.87 -8.05
C SER A 91 4.84 7.29 -7.49
N PHE A 92 5.52 7.47 -6.35
CA PHE A 92 5.75 8.79 -5.78
C PHE A 92 6.54 9.70 -6.73
N LEU A 93 7.65 9.20 -7.30
CA LEU A 93 8.43 9.95 -8.29
C LEU A 93 7.60 10.31 -9.53
N SER A 94 6.76 9.39 -9.99
CA SER A 94 5.88 9.63 -11.15
C SER A 94 4.86 10.72 -10.84
N ILE A 95 4.20 10.67 -9.67
CA ILE A 95 3.22 11.66 -9.22
C ILE A 95 3.85 13.06 -9.08
N VAL A 96 5.02 13.15 -8.43
CA VAL A 96 5.72 14.43 -8.24
C VAL A 96 6.15 15.00 -9.59
N SER A 97 6.77 14.18 -10.43
CA SER A 97 7.25 14.60 -11.76
C SER A 97 6.10 15.04 -12.66
N SER A 98 4.99 14.29 -12.67
CA SER A 98 3.81 14.63 -13.48
C SER A 98 3.15 15.91 -13.00
N THR A 99 3.05 16.11 -11.69
CA THR A 99 2.45 17.32 -11.11
C THR A 99 3.31 18.54 -11.42
N PHE A 100 4.63 18.41 -11.23
CA PHE A 100 5.60 19.45 -11.60
C PHE A 100 5.48 19.82 -13.08
N LEU A 101 5.54 18.84 -13.99
CA LEU A 101 5.42 19.07 -15.43
C LEU A 101 4.06 19.68 -15.80
N SER A 102 2.96 19.24 -15.19
CA SER A 102 1.62 19.80 -15.46
C SER A 102 1.51 21.29 -15.13
N THR A 103 2.33 21.78 -14.20
CA THR A 103 2.32 23.20 -13.80
C THR A 103 2.93 24.11 -14.87
N PHE A 104 3.86 23.58 -15.68
CA PHE A 104 4.58 24.37 -16.69
C PHE A 104 4.08 24.18 -18.13
N PHE A 105 3.32 23.12 -18.41
CA PHE A 105 2.83 22.82 -19.76
C PHE A 105 1.34 23.11 -19.93
N ILE A 106 0.98 23.81 -21.02
CA ILE A 106 -0.41 24.15 -21.40
C ILE A 106 -1.28 22.87 -21.60
N PHE A 107 -0.66 21.73 -21.91
CA PHE A 107 -1.29 20.41 -22.00
C PHE A 107 -1.25 19.61 -20.67
N GLY A 108 -1.33 20.29 -19.51
CA GLY A 108 -1.18 19.67 -18.19
C GLY A 108 -2.16 18.51 -17.89
N ARG A 109 -3.27 18.39 -18.63
CA ARG A 109 -4.29 17.34 -18.45
C ARG A 109 -3.79 15.94 -18.79
N ASP A 110 -3.01 15.79 -19.85
CA ASP A 110 -2.51 14.47 -20.28
C ASP A 110 -1.40 13.97 -19.34
N VAL A 111 -0.61 14.90 -18.81
CA VAL A 111 0.45 14.61 -17.85
C VAL A 111 -0.11 14.18 -16.49
N MET A 112 -1.26 14.73 -16.08
CA MET A 112 -1.94 14.33 -14.83
C MET A 112 -2.40 12.87 -14.82
N ILE A 113 -2.65 12.25 -15.99
CA ILE A 113 -3.04 10.83 -16.08
C ILE A 113 -1.93 9.93 -15.50
N VAL A 114 -0.66 10.32 -15.67
CA VAL A 114 0.49 9.59 -15.12
C VAL A 114 0.44 9.56 -13.59
N ALA A 115 0.00 10.65 -12.94
CA ALA A 115 -0.17 10.70 -11.49
C ALA A 115 -1.23 9.70 -11.01
N VAL A 116 -2.35 9.62 -11.73
CA VAL A 116 -3.46 8.71 -11.43
C VAL A 116 -3.01 7.26 -11.58
N ILE A 117 -2.31 6.93 -12.67
CA ILE A 117 -1.77 5.57 -12.89
C ILE A 117 -0.78 5.22 -11.78
N GLY A 118 0.13 6.13 -11.42
CA GLY A 118 1.09 5.92 -10.33
C GLY A 118 0.40 5.59 -9.01
N TYR A 119 -0.63 6.35 -8.65
CA TYR A 119 -1.40 6.09 -7.43
C TYR A 119 -2.17 4.77 -7.47
N VAL A 120 -2.86 4.45 -8.57
CA VAL A 120 -3.61 3.20 -8.71
C VAL A 120 -2.69 1.99 -8.64
N MET A 121 -1.51 2.05 -9.27
CA MET A 121 -0.49 1.01 -9.18
C MET A 121 -0.05 0.80 -7.73
N GLN A 122 0.31 1.88 -7.03
CA GLN A 122 0.72 1.80 -5.64
C GLN A 122 -0.38 1.16 -4.77
N ALA A 123 -1.59 1.70 -4.82
CA ALA A 123 -2.70 1.22 -3.99
C ALA A 123 -3.04 -0.25 -4.26
N SER A 124 -2.95 -0.70 -5.52
CA SER A 124 -3.19 -2.11 -5.89
C SER A 124 -2.14 -3.05 -5.29
N PHE A 125 -0.87 -2.69 -5.36
CA PHE A 125 0.21 -3.49 -4.76
C PHE A 125 0.14 -3.45 -3.22
N GLY A 126 -0.18 -2.31 -2.61
CA GLY A 126 -0.40 -2.19 -1.17
C GLY A 126 -1.54 -3.08 -0.66
N VAL A 127 -2.67 -3.12 -1.38
CA VAL A 127 -3.79 -4.04 -1.07
C VAL A 127 -3.37 -5.51 -1.23
N CYS A 128 -2.61 -5.83 -2.27
CA CYS A 128 -2.12 -7.19 -2.50
C CYS A 128 -1.17 -7.66 -1.40
N LEU A 129 -0.16 -6.85 -1.05
CA LEU A 129 0.75 -7.11 0.06
C LEU A 129 -0.04 -7.30 1.36
N SER A 130 -1.05 -6.47 1.56
CA SER A 130 -1.89 -6.54 2.73
C SER A 130 -2.73 -7.82 2.83
N SER A 131 -3.26 -8.30 1.71
CA SER A 131 -3.97 -9.58 1.67
C SER A 131 -3.03 -10.74 2.00
N ILE A 132 -1.83 -10.75 1.43
CA ILE A 132 -0.83 -11.81 1.66
C ILE A 132 -0.39 -11.82 3.12
N SER A 133 -0.10 -10.65 3.70
CA SER A 133 0.31 -10.53 5.10
C SER A 133 -0.80 -10.90 6.08
N TYR A 134 -2.07 -10.61 5.75
CA TYR A 134 -3.22 -11.02 6.55
C TYR A 134 -3.37 -12.56 6.62
N HIS A 135 -3.12 -13.23 5.49
CA HIS A 135 -3.20 -14.69 5.35
C HIS A 135 -1.87 -15.42 5.60
N PHE A 136 -0.83 -14.72 6.07
CA PHE A 136 0.52 -15.27 6.22
C PHE A 136 0.55 -16.59 7.01
N ALA A 137 -0.13 -16.64 8.17
CA ALA A 137 -0.18 -17.86 8.99
C ALA A 137 -0.78 -19.07 8.24
N THR A 138 -1.83 -18.84 7.46
CA THR A 138 -2.46 -19.90 6.66
C THR A 138 -1.57 -20.34 5.50
N ILE A 139 -0.83 -19.41 4.91
CA ILE A 139 0.14 -19.71 3.83
C ILE A 139 1.32 -20.51 4.40
N GLU A 140 1.81 -20.13 5.58
CA GLU A 140 2.88 -20.83 6.26
C GLU A 140 2.48 -22.26 6.65
N ASP A 141 1.28 -22.45 7.22
CA ASP A 141 0.72 -23.77 7.53
C ASP A 141 0.56 -24.64 6.27
N ALA A 142 0.13 -24.06 5.15
CA ALA A 142 -0.02 -24.80 3.89
C ALA A 142 1.32 -25.17 3.24
N TRP A 143 2.38 -24.42 3.49
CA TRP A 143 3.71 -24.66 2.92
C TRP A 143 4.53 -25.67 3.72
N GLN A 144 4.23 -25.83 5.01
CA GLN A 144 4.89 -26.80 5.89
C GLN A 144 4.27 -28.21 5.83
N ASN A 145 3.06 -28.35 5.27
CA ASN A 145 2.39 -29.63 4.99
C ASN A 145 2.67 -30.11 3.56
#